data_AF-A0A6G1YP66-F1
#
_entry.id   AF-A0A6G1YP66-F1
#
_cell.length_a   1.000
_cell.length_b   1.000
_cell.length_c   1.000
_cell.angle_alpha   90.00
_cell.angle_beta   90.00
_cell.angle_gamma   90.00
#
_symmetry.space_group_name_H-M   'P 1'
#
loop_
_entity.id
_entity.type
_entity.pdbx_description
1 polymer ?
#
loop_
_entity_poly.entity_id
_entity_poly.type
_entity_poly.pdbx_seq_one_letter_code
_entity_poly.pdbx_strand_id
1 'polypeptide(L)' 'MTESDCSELKFALRDSVERNQCKALLLSGGLDSSILADISRPKQTFTVAWDNQAPDL' A
#
# COMPACT_ATOMS: atom_id res chain seq x y z
N MET A 1 9.80 16.69 12.37
CA MET A 1 9.97 15.24 12.16
C MET A 1 11.45 15.00 11.95
N THR A 2 12.07 14.31 12.88
CA THR A 2 13.51 13.99 12.85
C THR A 2 13.76 12.75 12.00
N GLU A 3 15.02 12.46 11.67
CA GLU A 3 15.36 11.21 10.97
C GLU A 3 15.03 9.95 11.80
N SER A 4 15.05 10.03 13.14
CA SER A 4 14.66 8.91 13.99
C SER A 4 13.16 8.65 13.90
N ASP A 5 12.33 9.69 13.93
CA ASP A 5 10.86 9.56 13.83
C ASP A 5 10.46 8.85 12.53
N CYS A 6 11.10 9.22 11.42
CA CYS A 6 10.84 8.64 10.12
C CYS A 6 11.29 7.16 10.04
N SER A 7 12.39 6.83 10.70
CA SER A 7 12.91 5.46 10.76
C SER A 7 12.00 4.55 11.59
N GLU A 8 11.53 5.04 12.74
CA GLU A 8 10.58 4.34 13.60
C GLU A 8 9.24 4.11 12.88
N LEU A 9 8.73 5.12 12.18
CA LEU A 9 7.49 4.99 11.41
C LEU A 9 7.62 3.92 10.32
N LYS A 10 8.72 3.93 9.56
CA LYS A 10 8.99 2.91 8.52
C LYS A 10 9.07 1.52 9.12
N PHE A 11 9.71 1.37 10.28
CA PHE A 11 9.82 0.10 10.98
C PHE A 11 8.43 -0.41 11.41
N ALA A 12 7.66 0.42 12.12
CA ALA A 12 6.32 0.07 12.59
C ALA A 12 5.37 -0.28 11.44
N LEU A 13 5.44 0.47 10.33
CA LEU A 13 4.61 0.20 9.15
C LEU A 13 4.97 -1.15 8.50
N ARG A 14 6.26 -1.44 8.32
CA ARG A 14 6.71 -2.72 7.75
C ARG A 14 6.28 -3.90 8.62
N ASP A 15 6.53 -3.82 9.92
CA ASP A 15 6.15 -4.86 10.89
C ASP A 15 4.63 -5.08 10.90
N SER A 16 3.82 -4.02 10.83
CA SER A 16 2.36 -4.13 10.73
C SER A 16 1.92 -4.83 9.43
N VAL A 17 2.50 -4.47 8.29
CA VAL A 17 2.17 -5.08 6.99
C VAL A 17 2.59 -6.55 6.94
N GLU A 18 3.76 -6.90 7.45
CA GLU A 18 4.26 -8.28 7.50
C GLU A 18 3.37 -9.18 8.38
N ARG A 19 2.88 -8.68 9.52
CA ARG A 19 1.96 -9.41 10.39
C ARG A 19 0.56 -9.60 9.78
N ASN A 20 0.18 -8.76 8.82
CA ASN A 20 -1.14 -8.73 8.21
C ASN A 20 -1.11 -9.03 6.71
N GLN A 21 -0.19 -9.91 6.29
CA GLN A 21 -0.06 -10.35 4.90
C GLN A 21 -1.41 -10.85 4.33
N CYS A 22 -1.74 -10.41 3.14
CA CYS A 22 -2.96 -10.78 2.43
C CYS A 22 -2.64 -11.35 1.04
N LYS A 23 -3.53 -12.20 0.52
CA LYS A 23 -3.33 -12.86 -0.79
C LYS A 23 -3.40 -11.89 -1.96
N ALA A 24 -4.14 -10.79 -1.79
CA ALA A 24 -4.30 -9.76 -2.79
C ALA A 24 -4.50 -8.39 -2.13
N LEU A 25 -4.16 -7.33 -2.85
CA LEU A 25 -4.28 -5.95 -2.40
C LEU A 25 -5.20 -5.15 -3.34
N LEU A 26 -6.05 -4.31 -2.76
CA LEU A 26 -6.80 -3.30 -3.52
C LEU A 26 -5.92 -2.07 -3.72
N LEU A 27 -5.68 -1.72 -4.98
CA LEU A 27 -5.00 -0.49 -5.38
C LEU A 27 -6.06 0.54 -5.73
N SER A 28 -5.96 1.73 -5.15
CA SER A 28 -6.83 2.86 -5.53
C SER A 28 -6.14 3.84 -6.48
N GLY A 29 -4.85 3.64 -6.75
CA GLY A 29 -3.97 4.64 -7.38
C GLY A 29 -3.44 5.69 -6.39
N GLY A 30 -3.98 5.73 -5.16
CA GLY A 30 -3.50 6.62 -4.12
C GLY A 30 -2.16 6.22 -3.52
N LEU A 31 -1.49 7.19 -2.89
CA LEU A 31 -0.18 7.01 -2.24
C LEU A 31 -0.20 5.88 -1.20
N ASP A 32 -1.23 5.82 -0.36
CA ASP A 32 -1.33 4.82 0.71
C ASP A 32 -1.30 3.40 0.15
N SER A 33 -2.11 3.12 -0.87
CA SER A 33 -2.15 1.81 -1.53
C SER A 33 -0.82 1.48 -2.23
N SER A 34 -0.13 2.50 -2.77
CA SER A 34 1.20 2.35 -3.38
C SER A 34 2.28 2.01 -2.35
N ILE A 35 2.27 2.65 -1.17
CA ILE A 35 3.20 2.34 -0.08
C ILE A 35 2.97 0.90 0.41
N LEU A 36 1.71 0.51 0.63
CA LEU A 36 1.38 -0.85 1.06
C LEU A 36 1.77 -1.88 -0.01
N ALA A 37 1.60 -1.57 -1.29
CA ALA A 37 1.99 -2.46 -2.39
C ALA A 37 3.52 -2.69 -2.43
N ASP A 38 4.31 -1.63 -2.26
CA ASP A 38 5.77 -1.71 -2.25
C ASP A 38 6.29 -2.57 -1.08
N ILE A 39 5.67 -2.42 0.09
CA ILE A 39 6.03 -3.19 1.29
C ILE A 39 5.55 -4.64 1.20
N SER A 40 4.26 -4.86 0.91
CA SER A 40 3.65 -6.20 0.96
C SER A 40 3.97 -7.08 -0.24
N ARG A 41 4.33 -6.49 -1.38
CA ARG A 41 4.64 -7.17 -2.66
C ARG A 41 3.64 -8.29 -2.99
N PRO A 42 2.34 -7.95 -3.09
CA PRO A 42 1.29 -8.94 -3.23
C PRO A 42 1.39 -9.65 -4.60
N LYS A 43 1.02 -10.93 -4.64
CA LYS A 43 1.01 -11.70 -5.90
C LYS A 43 -0.11 -11.31 -6.85
N GLN A 44 -1.17 -10.71 -6.32
CA GLN A 44 -2.35 -10.29 -7.06
C GLN A 44 -2.79 -8.91 -6.56
N THR A 45 -3.22 -8.05 -7.47
CA THR A 45 -3.77 -6.73 -7.15
C THR A 45 -5.05 -6.52 -7.92
N PHE A 46 -5.95 -5.73 -7.35
CA PHE A 46 -7.21 -5.35 -7.96
C PHE A 46 -7.37 -3.85 -7.86
N THR A 47 -7.87 -3.23 -8.92
CA THR A 47 -8.35 -1.86 -8.86
C THR A 47 -9.81 -1.83 -9.27
N VAL A 48 -10.58 -0.95 -8.64
CA VAL A 48 -12.01 -0.75 -8.93
C VAL A 48 -12.20 0.63 -9.55
N ALA A 49 -12.82 0.65 -10.73
CA ALA A 49 -13.27 1.87 -11.42
C ALA A 49 -14.79 1.99 -11.30
N TRP A 50 -15.32 3.22 -11.35
CA TRP A 50 -16.74 3.46 -11.56
C TRP A 50 -17.00 3.92 -13.00
N ASP A 51 -17.54 3.03 -13.83
CA ASP A 51 -17.78 3.28 -15.26
C ASP A 51 -16.48 3.71 -15.98
N ASN A 52 -16.58 4.55 -17.01
CA ASN A 52 -15.45 5.13 -17.73
C ASN A 52 -14.77 6.31 -16.99
N GLN A 53 -15.14 6.59 -15.73
CA GLN A 53 -14.58 7.70 -14.95
C GLN A 53 -13.42 7.24 -14.08
N ALA A 54 -12.41 6.64 -14.70
CA ALA A 54 -11.16 6.31 -14.03
C ALA A 54 -9.97 6.61 -14.94
N PRO A 55 -9.58 7.90 -15.09
CA PRO A 55 -8.47 8.29 -15.95
C PRO A 55 -7.11 7.73 -15.49
N ASP A 56 -7.05 7.24 -14.26
CA ASP A 56 -5.86 6.71 -13.61
C ASP A 56 -5.75 5.16 -13.79
N LEU A 57 -6.70 4.55 -14.48
CA LEU A 57 -6.82 3.10 -14.72
C LEU A 57 -6.73 2.71 -16.20
#